data_AF-F9EH78-F1
#
_entry.id   AF-F9EH78-F1
#
_cell.length_a   1.000
_cell.length_b   1.000
_cell.length_c   1.000
_cell.angle_alpha   90.00
_cell.angle_beta   90.00
_cell.angle_gamma   90.00
#
_symmetry.space_group_name_H-M   'P 1'
#
loop_
_entity.id
_entity.type
_entity.pdbx_description
1 polymer ?
#
loop_
_entity_poly.entity_id
_entity_poly.type
_entity_poly.pdbx_seq_one_letter_code
_entity_poly.pdbx_strand_id
1 'polypeptide(L)'
;MPINLIPQTPDPEPDSYATGLASFGPSSRAVARAARRHADAVLGRAEVTHIKDQARAVLAASVLNNTAALVGLAEQAHQIAPAGDPYYQAVIRAYALSTAEDIAEF
;
A
#
# COMPACT_ATOMS: atom_id res chain seq x y z
N MET A 1 15.66 -58.13 57.02
CA MET A 1 15.98 -57.22 55.88
C MET A 1 14.69 -56.52 55.47
N PRO A 2 14.43 -55.29 55.90
CA PRO A 2 13.23 -54.55 55.51
C PRO A 2 13.40 -53.95 54.10
N ILE A 3 12.44 -54.21 53.21
CA ILE A 3 12.29 -53.52 51.91
C ILE A 3 11.80 -52.10 52.21
N ASN A 4 12.58 -51.09 51.82
CA ASN A 4 12.15 -49.70 51.86
C ASN A 4 11.20 -49.41 50.70
N LEU A 5 10.05 -48.85 51.05
CA LEU A 5 8.96 -48.41 50.20
C LEU A 5 9.32 -47.03 49.61
N ILE A 6 9.57 -46.96 48.30
CA ILE A 6 9.68 -45.68 47.57
C ILE A 6 8.29 -45.35 47.01
N PRO A 7 7.73 -44.14 47.23
CA PRO A 7 6.48 -43.74 46.60
C PRO A 7 6.67 -43.62 45.09
N GLN A 8 5.88 -44.36 44.30
CA GLN A 8 5.81 -44.12 42.86
C GLN A 8 5.06 -42.79 42.63
N THR A 9 5.79 -41.78 42.17
CA THR A 9 5.20 -40.61 41.51
C THR A 9 4.49 -41.10 40.25
N PRO A 10 3.23 -40.72 39.99
CA PRO A 10 2.57 -41.09 38.75
C PRO A 10 3.32 -40.43 37.59
N ASP A 11 3.65 -41.23 36.58
CA ASP A 11 4.17 -40.75 35.30
C ASP A 11 3.23 -39.64 34.78
N PRO A 12 3.76 -38.50 34.29
CA PRO A 12 2.90 -37.53 33.63
C PRO A 12 2.37 -38.18 32.35
N GLU A 13 1.06 -38.42 32.31
CA GLU A 13 0.38 -38.71 31.05
C GLU A 13 0.77 -37.64 30.02
N PRO A 14 1.00 -38.01 28.75
CA PRO A 14 1.19 -37.02 27.70
C PRO A 14 -0.13 -36.27 27.54
N ASP A 15 -0.22 -35.15 28.26
CA ASP A 15 -1.32 -34.21 28.23
C ASP A 15 -1.69 -33.91 26.78
N SER A 16 -2.92 -34.31 26.45
CA SER A 16 -3.63 -34.10 25.20
C SER A 16 -3.98 -32.63 24.99
N TYR A 17 -2.98 -31.74 25.04
CA TYR A 17 -3.07 -30.34 24.65
C TYR A 17 -2.28 -30.03 23.37
N ALA A 18 -2.14 -31.03 22.48
CA ALA A 18 -2.02 -30.74 21.06
C ALA A 18 -3.36 -30.16 20.54
N THR A 19 -3.74 -29.00 21.09
CA THR A 19 -4.77 -28.12 20.59
C THR A 19 -4.40 -27.78 19.17
N GLY A 20 -4.97 -28.53 18.23
CA GLY A 20 -5.21 -28.15 16.85
C GLY A 20 -4.20 -27.20 16.24
N LEU A 21 -2.91 -27.56 16.25
CA LEU A 21 -2.13 -27.29 15.05
C LEU A 21 -2.83 -28.12 13.98
N ALA A 22 -3.82 -27.50 13.32
CA ALA A 22 -4.41 -28.04 12.12
C ALA A 22 -3.24 -28.27 11.17
N SER A 23 -2.70 -29.49 11.21
CA SER A 23 -1.81 -30.01 10.21
C SER A 23 -2.67 -30.05 8.98
N PHE A 24 -2.63 -28.97 8.19
CA PHE A 24 -3.17 -28.96 6.86
C PHE A 24 -2.40 -30.07 6.14
N GLY A 25 -3.01 -31.25 6.05
CA GLY A 25 -2.44 -32.41 5.38
C GLY A 25 -2.01 -32.04 3.95
N PRO A 26 -1.15 -32.85 3.31
CA PRO A 26 -0.49 -32.48 2.05
C PRO A 26 -1.54 -31.96 1.07
N SER A 27 -1.50 -30.65 0.80
CA SER A 27 -2.44 -30.02 -0.13
C SER A 27 -2.32 -30.79 -1.44
N SER A 28 -3.43 -31.30 -1.97
CA SER A 28 -3.43 -31.96 -3.28
C SER A 28 -2.66 -31.11 -4.28
N ARG A 29 -1.87 -31.72 -5.16
CA ARG A 29 -1.08 -31.00 -6.18
C ARG A 29 -1.94 -30.01 -6.98
N ALA A 30 -3.23 -30.30 -7.13
CA ALA A 30 -4.21 -29.40 -7.73
C ALA A 30 -4.44 -28.12 -6.90
N VAL A 31 -4.55 -28.24 -5.57
CA VAL A 31 -4.69 -27.13 -4.62
C VAL A 31 -3.42 -26.27 -4.61
N ALA A 32 -2.23 -26.88 -4.56
CA ALA A 32 -0.96 -26.15 -4.62
C ALA A 32 -0.82 -25.33 -5.93
N ARG A 33 -1.21 -25.93 -7.08
CA ARG A 33 -1.24 -25.22 -8.37
C ARG A 33 -2.28 -24.10 -8.41
N ALA A 34 -3.45 -24.31 -7.82
CA ALA A 34 -4.49 -23.28 -7.73
C ALA A 34 -4.03 -22.10 -6.87
N ALA A 35 -3.45 -22.36 -5.71
CA ALA A 35 -2.86 -21.35 -4.84
C ALA A 35 -1.74 -20.57 -5.54
N ARG A 36 -0.86 -21.26 -6.27
CA ARG A 36 0.21 -20.61 -7.04
C ARG A 36 -0.33 -19.67 -8.12
N ARG A 37 -1.30 -20.13 -8.93
CA ARG A 37 -1.94 -19.29 -9.95
C ARG A 37 -2.61 -18.05 -9.36
N HIS A 38 -3.25 -18.21 -8.19
CA HIS A 38 -3.85 -17.08 -7.50
C HIS A 38 -2.80 -16.08 -7.00
N ALA A 39 -1.71 -16.56 -6.40
CA ALA A 39 -0.59 -15.72 -5.98
C ALA A 39 0.04 -14.97 -7.17
N ASP A 40 0.29 -15.65 -8.29
CA ASP A 40 0.84 -15.03 -9.49
C ASP A 40 -0.11 -13.94 -10.04
N ALA A 41 -1.43 -14.15 -9.99
CA ALA A 41 -2.43 -13.14 -10.39
C ALA A 41 -2.46 -11.92 -9.46
N VAL A 42 -2.29 -12.11 -8.15
CA VAL A 42 -2.21 -11.01 -7.18
C VAL A 42 -0.93 -10.21 -7.38
N LEU A 43 0.21 -10.88 -7.57
CA LEU A 43 1.49 -10.23 -7.86
C LEU A 43 1.42 -9.39 -9.14
N GLY A 44 0.83 -9.93 -10.22
CA GLY A 44 0.63 -9.17 -11.46
C GLY A 44 -0.23 -7.92 -11.29
N ARG A 45 -1.30 -7.99 -10.50
CA ARG A 45 -2.13 -6.81 -10.18
C ARG A 45 -1.38 -5.78 -9.33
N ALA A 46 -0.56 -6.24 -8.39
CA ALA A 46 0.26 -5.37 -7.55
C ALA A 46 1.30 -4.62 -8.40
N GLU A 47 1.96 -5.29 -9.35
CA GLU A 47 2.90 -4.68 -10.28
C GLU A 47 2.25 -3.58 -11.13
N VAL A 48 1.09 -3.86 -11.72
CA VAL A 48 0.34 -2.85 -12.49
C VAL A 48 -0.05 -1.65 -11.63
N THR A 49 -0.52 -1.90 -10.41
CA THR A 49 -0.90 -0.83 -9.48
C THR A 49 0.31 0.01 -9.07
N HIS A 50 1.46 -0.62 -8.84
CA HIS A 50 2.70 0.06 -8.49
C HIS A 50 3.20 0.96 -9.63
N ILE A 51 3.22 0.46 -10.86
CA ILE A 51 3.63 1.24 -12.04
C ILE A 51 2.69 2.45 -12.22
N LYS A 52 1.38 2.25 -12.05
CA LYS A 52 0.38 3.32 -12.12
C LYS A 52 0.62 4.38 -11.04
N ASP A 53 0.91 3.97 -9.81
CA ASP A 53 1.24 4.88 -8.71
C ASP A 53 2.52 5.69 -8.99
N GLN A 54 3.57 5.02 -9.49
CA GLN A 54 4.81 5.70 -9.89
C GLN A 54 4.56 6.75 -10.98
N ALA A 55 3.76 6.42 -12.00
CA ALA A 55 3.39 7.38 -13.04
C ALA A 55 2.63 8.59 -12.46
N ARG A 56 1.65 8.35 -11.59
CA ARG A 56 0.93 9.43 -10.88
C ARG A 56 1.86 10.29 -10.05
N ALA A 57 2.84 9.72 -9.36
CA ALA A 57 3.83 10.46 -8.58
C ALA A 57 4.70 11.38 -9.46
N VAL A 58 5.15 10.88 -10.61
CA VAL A 58 5.92 11.68 -11.59
C VAL A 58 5.07 12.83 -12.14
N LEU A 59 3.82 12.56 -12.51
CA LEU A 59 2.89 13.58 -12.98
C LEU A 59 2.61 14.64 -11.90
N ALA A 60 2.38 14.20 -10.66
CA ALA A 60 2.15 15.11 -9.53
C ALA A 60 3.38 16.00 -9.28
N ALA A 61 4.59 15.46 -9.33
CA ALA A 61 5.81 16.25 -9.20
C ALA A 61 5.93 17.32 -10.31
N SER A 62 5.59 16.97 -11.56
CA SER A 62 5.56 17.92 -12.67
C SER A 62 4.52 19.02 -12.47
N VAL A 63 3.30 18.67 -12.04
CA VAL A 63 2.23 19.64 -11.75
C VAL A 63 2.65 20.61 -10.65
N LEU A 64 3.28 20.12 -9.58
CA LEU A 64 3.79 20.98 -8.50
C LEU A 64 4.85 21.96 -9.01
N ASN A 65 5.79 21.48 -9.85
CA ASN A 65 6.80 22.33 -10.46
C ASN A 65 6.17 23.41 -11.36
N ASN A 66 5.19 23.04 -12.19
CA ASN A 66 4.51 23.97 -13.07
C ASN A 66 3.65 24.99 -12.29
N THR A 67 2.99 24.54 -11.23
CA THR A 67 2.22 25.41 -10.32
C THR A 67 3.13 26.44 -9.65
N ALA A 68 4.31 26.03 -9.17
CA ALA A 68 5.29 26.96 -8.61
C ALA A 68 5.77 27.98 -9.65
N ALA A 69 5.99 27.57 -10.90
CA ALA A 69 6.33 28.48 -11.98
C ALA A 69 5.20 29.50 -12.26
N LEU A 70 3.93 29.06 -12.25
CA LEU A 70 2.79 29.96 -12.41
C LEU A 70 2.66 30.96 -11.25
N VAL A 71 2.94 30.53 -10.01
CA VAL A 71 2.98 31.42 -8.85
C VAL A 71 4.06 32.49 -9.03
N GLY A 72 5.28 32.11 -9.43
CA GLY A 72 6.35 33.08 -9.70
C GLY A 72 6.00 34.07 -10.82
N LEU A 73 5.29 33.63 -11.86
CA LEU A 73 4.77 34.51 -12.91
C LEU A 73 3.68 35.45 -12.38
N ALA A 74 2.77 34.95 -11.53
CA ALA A 74 1.74 35.76 -10.90
C ALA A 74 2.33 36.85 -9.99
N GLU A 75 3.39 36.53 -9.22
CA GLU A 75 4.11 37.51 -8.41
C GLU A 75 4.74 38.62 -9.26
N GLN A 76 5.31 38.27 -10.42
CA GLN A 76 5.82 39.27 -11.37
C GLN A 76 4.69 40.13 -11.95
N ALA A 77 3.57 39.50 -12.32
CA ALA A 77 2.41 40.19 -12.87
C ALA A 77 1.76 41.12 -11.84
N HIS A 78 1.73 40.74 -10.56
CA HIS A 78 1.24 41.57 -9.47
C HIS A 78 1.99 42.91 -9.37
N GLN A 79 3.31 42.92 -9.57
CA GLN A 79 4.11 44.15 -9.54
C GLN A 79 3.70 45.14 -10.64
N ILE A 80 3.13 44.65 -11.75
CA ILE A 80 2.73 45.47 -12.91
C ILE A 80 1.24 45.85 -12.79
N ALA A 81 0.39 44.93 -12.34
CA ALA A 81 -1.05 45.12 -12.25
C ALA A 81 -1.65 44.48 -10.97
N PRO A 82 -1.54 45.15 -9.81
CA PRO A 82 -1.98 44.59 -8.53
C PRO A 82 -3.47 44.24 -8.47
N ALA A 83 -4.32 45.01 -9.17
CA ALA A 83 -5.76 44.74 -9.25
C ALA A 83 -6.09 43.41 -9.97
N GLY A 84 -5.12 42.82 -10.67
CA GLY A 84 -5.23 41.55 -11.37
C GLY A 84 -5.14 40.31 -10.48
N ASP A 85 -4.76 40.46 -9.21
CA ASP A 85 -4.53 39.34 -8.29
C ASP A 85 -5.61 38.27 -8.25
N PRO A 86 -6.91 38.63 -8.16
CA PRO A 86 -7.97 37.63 -8.15
C PRO A 86 -7.96 36.74 -9.41
N TYR A 87 -7.58 37.29 -10.57
CA TYR A 87 -7.50 36.54 -11.82
C TYR A 87 -6.29 35.60 -11.86
N TYR A 88 -5.12 36.06 -11.38
CA TYR A 88 -3.93 35.20 -11.32
C TYR A 88 -4.16 33.99 -10.40
N GLN A 89 -4.76 34.22 -9.23
CA GLN A 89 -5.11 33.16 -8.29
C GLN A 89 -6.15 32.18 -8.87
N ALA A 90 -7.14 32.70 -9.61
CA ALA A 90 -8.14 31.85 -10.27
C ALA A 90 -7.50 30.93 -11.32
N VAL A 91 -6.56 31.44 -12.13
CA VAL A 91 -5.85 30.64 -13.14
C VAL A 91 -5.01 29.54 -12.49
N ILE A 92 -4.22 29.88 -11.47
CA ILE A 92 -3.37 28.91 -10.75
C ILE A 92 -4.24 27.81 -10.14
N ARG A 93 -5.34 28.18 -9.47
CA ARG A 93 -6.25 27.22 -8.84
C ARG A 93 -6.92 26.31 -9.85
N ALA A 94 -7.41 26.85 -10.97
CA ALA A 94 -8.04 26.06 -12.02
C ALA A 94 -7.07 25.05 -12.63
N TYR A 95 -5.83 25.47 -12.91
CA TYR A 95 -4.78 24.58 -13.39
C TYR A 95 -4.47 23.45 -12.41
N ALA A 96 -4.22 23.78 -11.14
CA ALA A 96 -3.86 22.80 -10.12
C ALA A 96 -5.01 21.80 -9.86
N LEU A 97 -6.26 22.26 -9.88
CA LEU A 97 -7.42 21.38 -9.69
C LEU A 97 -7.63 20.44 -10.88
N SER A 98 -7.66 20.98 -12.10
CA SER A 98 -7.87 20.17 -13.31
C SER A 98 -6.79 19.08 -13.45
N THR A 99 -5.53 19.43 -13.20
CA THR A 99 -4.43 18.46 -13.31
C THR A 99 -4.44 17.43 -12.19
N ALA A 100 -4.90 17.80 -10.98
CA ALA A 100 -5.10 16.82 -9.91
C ALA A 100 -6.24 15.83 -10.23
N GLU A 101 -7.31 16.30 -10.86
CA GLU A 101 -8.40 15.46 -11.36
C GLU A 101 -7.90 14.50 -12.45
N ASP A 102 -7.16 15.00 -13.45
CA ASP A 102 -6.55 14.18 -14.51
C ASP A 102 -5.64 13.07 -13.95
N ILE A 103 -4.84 13.38 -12.92
CA ILE A 103 -3.96 12.38 -12.26
C ILE A 103 -4.78 11.34 -11.48
N ALA A 104 -5.90 11.73 -10.87
CA ALA A 104 -6.77 10.81 -10.16
C ALA A 104 -7.44 9.80 -11.11
N GLU A 105 -7.73 10.23 -12.34
CA GLU A 105 -8.36 9.41 -13.40
C GLU A 105 -7.37 8.52 -14.18
N PHE A 106 -6.09 8.91 -14.27
CA PHE A 106 -4.99 8.10 -14.83
C PHE A 106 -4.96 6.69 -14.23
#